data_AF-A0A7C4ZFA9-F1
#
_entry.id   AF-A0A7C4ZFA9-F1
#
_cell.length_a   1.000
_cell.length_b   1.000
_cell.length_c   1.000
_cell.angle_alpha   90.00
_cell.angle_beta   90.00
_cell.angle_gamma   90.00
#
_symmetry.space_group_name_H-M   'P 1'
#
loop_
_entity.id
_entity.type
_entity.pdbx_description
1 polymer ?
#
loop_
_entity_poly.entity_id
_entity_poly.type
_entity_poly.pdbx_seq_one_letter_code
_entity_poly.pdbx_strand_id
1 'polypeptide(L)'
;EDPFVKVASIGIAGEKMVECASVISGQKMVGRGIGAVMGSKNLKAIAIRGTNRLNLAKPDELYAFSQKAIIDSKVLRGVDKNFGPLFDISQMNSICALPTENFRKSAFQGVDKLVHKLNERYFVKVNACPSCPLACEYVYKVDDEYGQIAVRLDYSAFWAFGPNCAIDHVESILKATELCYFYGLDVTQTGGLIGFMMECSEEKLLMKEIQAGELRFGDPNSLLKIIHDIGNRRDLGELLAKNPKSILNEIKNSDSLATCIKGFQLPGCDPRASRAIALFYAVSPCADFPLAHGMSTVIAKKILTQSDSTNAVVKLVKDCEDMISILNSMVLCLRCEGIYGGLDKVAQAYTLATGIEIDGEYLKKTGERINDRIRLFNVREGLNRDNDILPSKFFNGERALVKKEFELLLDAYYKERGWT
;
A
#
# COMPACT_ATOMS: atom_id res chain seq x y z
N GLU A 1 -18.36 28.18 6.57
CA GLU A 1 -17.26 27.35 6.04
C GLU A 1 -17.30 27.38 4.53
N ASP A 2 -16.13 27.37 3.87
CA ASP A 2 -16.06 27.29 2.41
C ASP A 2 -15.90 25.83 1.97
N PRO A 3 -16.93 25.20 1.37
CA PRO A 3 -16.92 23.77 1.04
C PRO A 3 -15.92 23.40 -0.08
N PHE A 4 -15.33 24.40 -0.74
CA PHE A 4 -14.39 24.19 -1.85
C PHE A 4 -12.93 24.12 -1.40
N VAL A 5 -12.61 24.48 -0.15
CA VAL A 5 -11.27 24.30 0.40
C VAL A 5 -10.97 22.80 0.50
N LYS A 6 -9.78 22.39 0.04
CA LYS A 6 -9.23 21.06 0.30
C LYS A 6 -8.07 21.18 1.28
N VAL A 7 -8.05 20.27 2.26
CA VAL A 7 -7.10 20.31 3.36
C VAL A 7 -6.35 18.99 3.39
N ALA A 8 -5.02 19.08 3.41
CA ALA A 8 -4.13 17.98 3.77
C ALA A 8 -3.59 18.26 5.17
N SER A 9 -3.74 17.32 6.10
CA SER A 9 -3.43 17.52 7.52
C SER A 9 -2.83 16.29 8.16
N ILE A 10 -2.10 16.48 9.26
CA ILE A 10 -1.64 15.39 10.13
C ILE A 10 -2.56 15.26 11.35
N GLY A 11 -2.70 14.05 11.87
CA GLY A 11 -3.27 13.82 13.20
C GLY A 11 -2.22 13.99 14.30
N ILE A 12 -2.61 13.66 15.54
CA ILE A 12 -1.70 13.74 16.70
C ILE A 12 -0.50 12.80 16.58
N ALA A 13 -0.59 11.70 15.82
CA ALA A 13 0.56 10.84 15.55
C ALA A 13 1.66 11.59 14.78
N GLY A 14 1.29 12.45 13.83
CA GLY A 14 2.23 13.31 13.12
C GLY A 14 2.84 14.36 14.03
N GLU A 15 2.04 15.02 14.88
CA GLU A 15 2.52 15.99 15.88
C GLU A 15 3.53 15.38 16.84
N LYS A 16 3.29 14.12 17.23
CA LYS A 16 4.19 13.32 18.07
C LYS A 16 5.31 12.65 17.28
N MET A 17 5.42 12.90 15.97
CA MET A 17 6.43 12.35 15.07
C MET A 17 6.50 10.82 15.05
N VAL A 18 5.38 10.11 15.24
CA VAL A 18 5.31 8.65 15.01
C VAL A 18 5.84 8.34 13.62
N GLU A 19 6.84 7.47 13.50
CA GLU A 19 7.61 7.31 12.26
C GLU A 19 6.80 6.77 11.09
N CYS A 20 5.66 6.11 11.36
CA CYS A 20 4.69 5.69 10.35
C CYS A 20 3.48 6.65 10.20
N ALA A 21 3.57 7.88 10.72
CA ALA A 21 2.50 8.86 10.60
C ALA A 21 2.23 9.28 9.15
N SER A 22 0.96 9.54 8.88
CA SER A 22 0.40 9.85 7.57
C SER A 22 -0.09 11.28 7.46
N VAL A 23 -0.22 11.76 6.23
CA VAL A 23 -0.98 12.96 5.88
C VAL A 23 -2.34 12.53 5.32
N ILE A 24 -3.41 13.13 5.82
CA ILE A 24 -4.80 12.83 5.47
C ILE A 24 -5.43 14.00 4.72
N SER A 25 -6.15 13.71 3.64
CA SER A 25 -6.93 14.69 2.88
C SER A 25 -8.31 14.12 2.53
N GLY A 26 -9.34 14.51 3.28
CA GLY A 26 -10.65 13.86 3.19
C GLY A 26 -10.53 12.39 3.59
N GLN A 27 -11.00 11.47 2.73
CA GLN A 27 -10.89 10.03 2.95
C GLN A 27 -9.67 9.41 2.22
N LYS A 28 -8.57 10.16 2.12
CA LYS A 28 -7.33 9.73 1.46
C LYS A 28 -6.17 9.88 2.42
N MET A 29 -5.27 8.92 2.36
CA MET A 29 -4.10 8.83 3.21
C MET A 29 -2.84 8.73 2.35
N VAL A 30 -1.82 9.50 2.71
CA VAL A 30 -0.46 9.35 2.22
C VAL A 30 0.38 8.96 3.42
N GLY A 31 0.81 7.70 3.45
CA GLY A 31 1.47 7.09 4.61
C GLY A 31 3.00 7.09 4.53
N ARG A 32 3.60 6.06 5.12
CA ARG A 32 5.05 5.78 5.10
C ARG A 32 5.92 6.91 5.70
N GLY A 33 5.40 7.63 6.69
CA GLY A 33 6.20 8.53 7.55
C GLY A 33 6.24 10.00 7.14
N ILE A 34 5.59 10.37 6.03
CA ILE A 34 5.53 11.78 5.62
C ILE A 34 4.82 12.67 6.65
N GLY A 35 3.89 12.12 7.44
CA GLY A 35 3.22 12.83 8.53
C GLY A 35 4.18 13.23 9.65
N ALA A 36 5.16 12.39 9.98
CA ALA A 36 6.18 12.73 10.98
C ALA A 36 7.10 13.87 10.50
N VAL A 37 7.45 13.88 9.20
CA VAL A 37 8.24 14.96 8.61
C VAL A 37 7.47 16.30 8.63
N MET A 38 6.16 16.25 8.40
CA MET A 38 5.30 17.43 8.47
C MET A 38 5.16 17.93 9.92
N GLY A 39 5.01 17.02 10.89
CA GLY A 39 4.96 17.35 12.31
C GLY A 39 6.27 17.90 12.89
N SER A 40 7.43 17.38 12.48
CA SER A 40 8.74 17.91 12.90
C SER A 40 8.99 19.35 12.44
N LYS A 41 8.21 19.83 11.47
CA LYS A 41 8.21 21.22 10.97
C LYS A 41 7.13 22.07 11.62
N ASN A 42 6.42 21.58 12.64
CA ASN A 42 5.28 22.23 13.27
C ASN A 42 4.18 22.64 12.26
N LEU A 43 4.01 21.87 11.18
CA LEU A 43 3.02 22.16 10.15
C LEU A 43 1.80 21.24 10.34
N LYS A 44 0.69 21.78 10.87
CA LYS A 44 -0.52 20.99 11.13
C LYS A 44 -1.29 20.61 9.86
N ALA A 45 -1.44 21.57 8.94
CA ALA A 45 -2.23 21.39 7.74
C ALA A 45 -1.81 22.37 6.64
N ILE A 46 -2.11 21.99 5.39
CA ILE A 46 -2.09 22.87 4.22
C ILE A 46 -3.52 22.90 3.67
N ALA A 47 -4.10 24.10 3.62
CA ALA A 47 -5.44 24.34 3.07
C ALA A 47 -5.33 25.10 1.75
N ILE A 48 -5.96 24.59 0.70
CA ILE A 48 -5.87 25.13 -0.65
C ILE A 48 -7.28 25.35 -1.21
N ARG A 49 -7.53 26.55 -1.73
CA ARG A 49 -8.67 26.89 -2.59
C ARG A 49 -8.13 27.45 -3.90
N GLY A 50 -8.45 26.80 -5.01
CA GLY A 50 -8.08 27.27 -6.35
C GLY A 50 -9.32 27.51 -7.20
N THR A 51 -9.40 28.68 -7.85
CA THR A 51 -10.48 29.05 -8.78
C THR A 51 -9.97 29.36 -10.19
N ASN A 52 -8.65 29.32 -10.39
CA ASN A 52 -8.03 29.61 -11.67
C ASN A 52 -8.33 28.50 -12.67
N ARG A 53 -8.50 28.88 -13.94
CA ARG A 53 -8.64 27.92 -15.04
C ARG A 53 -7.27 27.33 -15.37
N LEU A 54 -7.26 26.04 -15.73
CA LEU A 54 -6.09 25.39 -16.28
C LEU A 54 -5.99 25.71 -17.77
N ASN A 55 -4.79 26.07 -18.22
CA ASN A 55 -4.50 26.29 -19.63
C ASN A 55 -4.05 24.96 -20.24
N LEU A 56 -4.94 24.34 -21.02
CA LEU A 56 -4.66 23.11 -21.76
C LEU A 56 -4.30 23.48 -23.20
N ALA A 57 -3.34 22.77 -23.79
CA ALA A 57 -2.94 23.02 -25.18
C ALA A 57 -4.06 22.70 -26.18
N LYS A 58 -4.76 21.58 -25.98
CA LYS A 58 -5.83 21.10 -26.86
C LYS A 58 -7.04 20.56 -26.06
N PRO A 59 -7.83 21.44 -25.42
CA PRO A 59 -8.87 21.04 -24.48
C PRO A 59 -9.97 20.17 -25.09
N ASP A 60 -10.48 20.52 -26.28
CA ASP A 60 -11.57 19.78 -26.92
C ASP A 60 -11.12 18.38 -27.40
N GLU A 61 -9.92 18.31 -27.99
CA GLU A 61 -9.30 17.04 -28.39
C GLU A 61 -9.03 16.15 -27.18
N LEU A 62 -8.50 16.72 -26.08
CA LEU A 62 -8.27 15.97 -24.84
C LEU A 62 -9.58 15.43 -24.27
N TYR A 63 -10.63 16.24 -24.23
CA TYR A 63 -11.94 15.81 -23.74
C TYR A 63 -12.50 14.64 -24.57
N ALA A 64 -12.51 14.76 -25.90
CA ALA A 64 -12.97 13.69 -26.79
C ALA A 64 -12.12 12.42 -26.63
N PHE A 65 -10.81 12.56 -26.49
CA PHE A 65 -9.89 11.46 -26.25
C PHE A 65 -10.17 10.75 -24.92
N SER A 66 -10.32 11.49 -23.83
CA SER A 66 -10.66 10.94 -22.52
C SER A 66 -12.01 10.22 -22.52
N GLN A 67 -13.03 10.77 -23.19
CA GLN A 67 -14.33 10.10 -23.32
C GLN A 67 -14.21 8.77 -24.06
N LYS A 68 -13.46 8.74 -25.16
CA LYS A 68 -13.21 7.50 -25.91
C LYS A 68 -12.46 6.47 -25.06
N ALA A 69 -11.43 6.89 -24.33
CA ALA A 69 -10.69 6.00 -23.43
C ALA A 69 -11.59 5.37 -22.36
N ILE A 70 -12.52 6.15 -21.79
CA ILE A 70 -13.51 5.65 -20.83
C ILE A 70 -14.40 4.57 -21.45
N ILE A 71 -14.97 4.82 -22.63
CA ILE A 71 -15.86 3.88 -23.33
C ILE A 71 -15.11 2.58 -23.70
N ASP A 72 -13.89 2.72 -24.19
CA ASP A 72 -13.08 1.58 -24.67
C ASP A 72 -12.44 0.79 -23.53
N SER A 73 -12.39 1.34 -22.31
CA SER A 73 -11.66 0.74 -21.20
C SER A 73 -12.19 -0.65 -20.81
N LYS A 74 -11.29 -1.64 -20.81
CA LYS A 74 -11.56 -2.96 -20.22
C LYS A 74 -11.48 -2.93 -18.70
N VAL A 75 -10.64 -2.04 -18.14
CA VAL A 75 -10.52 -1.87 -16.69
C VAL A 75 -11.86 -1.43 -16.10
N LEU A 76 -12.50 -0.41 -16.68
CA LEU A 76 -13.80 0.09 -16.20
C LEU A 76 -14.93 -0.94 -16.35
N ARG A 77 -14.86 -1.80 -17.37
CA ARG A 77 -15.83 -2.89 -17.60
C ARG A 77 -15.61 -4.11 -16.69
N GLY A 78 -14.37 -4.32 -16.22
CA GLY A 78 -13.97 -5.50 -15.47
C GLY A 78 -14.06 -5.37 -13.95
N VAL A 79 -14.38 -4.19 -13.42
CA VAL A 79 -14.61 -4.03 -11.97
C VAL A 79 -16.04 -4.47 -11.64
N ASP A 80 -16.15 -5.52 -10.83
CA ASP A 80 -17.43 -5.93 -10.26
C ASP A 80 -17.93 -4.84 -9.31
N LYS A 81 -18.96 -4.11 -9.77
CA LYS A 81 -19.57 -3.01 -9.03
C LYS A 81 -20.19 -3.48 -7.70
N ASN A 82 -20.48 -4.77 -7.55
CA ASN A 82 -21.16 -5.32 -6.37
C ASN A 82 -20.21 -5.53 -5.17
N PHE A 83 -18.90 -5.70 -5.40
CA PHE A 83 -17.94 -6.03 -4.33
C PHE A 83 -16.78 -5.03 -4.18
N GLY A 84 -16.60 -4.13 -5.14
CA GLY A 84 -15.59 -3.07 -5.05
C GLY A 84 -14.15 -3.57 -5.03
N PRO A 85 -13.18 -2.75 -4.58
CA PRO A 85 -11.78 -3.14 -4.49
C PRO A 85 -11.53 -4.25 -3.46
N LEU A 86 -12.51 -4.58 -2.60
CA LEU A 86 -12.43 -5.72 -1.70
C LEU A 86 -12.66 -7.06 -2.41
N PHE A 87 -13.17 -7.06 -3.64
CA PHE A 87 -13.17 -8.27 -4.48
C PHE A 87 -11.76 -8.87 -4.62
N ASP A 88 -10.74 -8.01 -4.65
CA ASP A 88 -9.35 -8.44 -4.72
C ASP A 88 -8.95 -9.29 -3.50
N ILE A 89 -9.57 -9.10 -2.31
CA ILE A 89 -9.29 -9.91 -1.11
C ILE A 89 -9.65 -11.39 -1.33
N SER A 90 -10.86 -11.66 -1.81
CA SER A 90 -11.32 -13.03 -2.11
C SER A 90 -10.46 -13.66 -3.21
N GLN A 91 -10.10 -12.89 -4.23
CA GLN A 91 -9.20 -13.37 -5.27
C GLN A 91 -7.82 -13.71 -4.72
N MET A 92 -7.19 -12.82 -3.96
CA MET A 92 -5.88 -13.07 -3.33
C MET A 92 -5.94 -14.28 -2.39
N ASN A 93 -7.05 -14.46 -1.67
CA ASN A 93 -7.24 -15.61 -0.80
C ASN A 93 -7.29 -16.92 -1.59
N SER A 94 -8.04 -16.97 -2.69
CA SER A 94 -8.22 -18.19 -3.49
C SER A 94 -6.94 -18.67 -4.20
N ILE A 95 -6.01 -17.76 -4.49
CA ILE A 95 -4.69 -18.08 -5.04
C ILE A 95 -3.61 -18.22 -3.95
N CYS A 96 -4.02 -18.24 -2.68
CA CYS A 96 -3.15 -18.31 -1.52
C CYS A 96 -2.06 -17.22 -1.53
N ALA A 97 -2.43 -15.98 -1.79
CA ALA A 97 -1.56 -14.81 -1.78
C ALA A 97 -1.96 -13.77 -0.72
N LEU A 98 -2.95 -14.09 0.15
CA LEU A 98 -3.44 -13.23 1.22
C LEU A 98 -2.73 -13.59 2.54
N PRO A 99 -1.75 -12.79 3.00
CA PRO A 99 -1.03 -13.10 4.22
C PRO A 99 -1.95 -13.05 5.44
N THR A 100 -1.80 -14.03 6.32
CA THR A 100 -2.60 -14.17 7.54
C THR A 100 -1.66 -14.43 8.72
N GLU A 101 -1.98 -13.86 9.89
CA GLU A 101 -1.21 -14.01 11.13
C GLU A 101 0.27 -13.64 10.94
N ASN A 102 0.56 -12.36 10.61
CA ASN A 102 1.91 -11.88 10.28
C ASN A 102 2.64 -12.75 9.24
N PHE A 103 1.97 -13.08 8.12
CA PHE A 103 2.52 -13.94 7.06
C PHE A 103 2.85 -15.38 7.50
N ARG A 104 2.34 -15.87 8.64
CA ARG A 104 2.47 -17.29 9.02
C ARG A 104 1.74 -18.19 8.02
N LYS A 105 0.55 -17.75 7.59
CA LYS A 105 -0.31 -18.43 6.62
C LYS A 105 -0.53 -17.55 5.39
N SER A 106 -0.95 -18.15 4.29
CA SER A 106 -1.18 -17.47 3.00
C SER A 106 -2.66 -17.42 2.58
N ALA A 107 -3.58 -17.74 3.50
CA ALA A 107 -5.02 -17.65 3.31
C ALA A 107 -5.71 -17.39 4.66
N PHE A 108 -6.90 -16.78 4.62
CA PHE A 108 -7.75 -16.51 5.78
C PHE A 108 -9.07 -17.25 5.65
N GLN A 109 -9.38 -18.08 6.65
CA GLN A 109 -10.60 -18.87 6.65
C GLN A 109 -11.82 -17.96 6.83
N GLY A 110 -12.87 -18.16 6.01
CA GLY A 110 -14.12 -17.41 6.15
C GLY A 110 -14.11 -15.99 5.58
N VAL A 111 -13.04 -15.57 4.89
CA VAL A 111 -12.91 -14.19 4.36
C VAL A 111 -14.07 -13.78 3.45
N ASP A 112 -14.60 -14.68 2.63
CA ASP A 112 -15.73 -14.37 1.72
C ASP A 112 -17.00 -14.02 2.50
N LYS A 113 -17.26 -14.75 3.60
CA LYS A 113 -18.39 -14.45 4.49
C LYS A 113 -18.20 -13.11 5.18
N LEU A 114 -16.96 -12.78 5.54
CA LEU A 114 -16.61 -11.51 6.19
C LEU A 114 -16.83 -10.32 5.25
N VAL A 115 -16.33 -10.41 4.00
CA VAL A 115 -16.53 -9.39 2.96
C VAL A 115 -18.01 -9.25 2.61
N HIS A 116 -18.75 -10.36 2.53
CA HIS A 116 -20.19 -10.33 2.29
C HIS A 116 -20.94 -9.61 3.43
N LYS A 117 -20.68 -9.96 4.70
CA LYS A 117 -21.26 -9.31 5.88
C LYS A 117 -20.95 -7.80 5.87
N LEU A 118 -19.72 -7.42 5.55
CA LEU A 118 -19.29 -6.02 5.45
C LEU A 118 -20.12 -5.24 4.42
N ASN A 119 -20.24 -5.78 3.20
CA ASN A 119 -20.97 -5.11 2.13
C ASN A 119 -22.48 -5.08 2.35
N GLU A 120 -23.07 -6.14 2.90
CA GLU A 120 -24.51 -6.21 3.13
C GLU A 120 -24.98 -5.23 4.23
N ARG A 121 -24.19 -5.10 5.31
CA ARG A 121 -24.66 -4.40 6.52
C ARG A 121 -24.09 -2.99 6.71
N TYR A 122 -22.86 -2.74 6.27
CA TYR A 122 -22.13 -1.51 6.60
C TYR A 122 -21.89 -0.61 5.38
N PHE A 123 -22.07 -1.10 4.16
CA PHE A 123 -21.88 -0.28 2.97
C PHE A 123 -22.84 0.91 2.94
N VAL A 124 -22.31 2.08 2.58
CA VAL A 124 -23.09 3.33 2.46
C VAL A 124 -23.12 3.79 1.01
N LYS A 125 -21.94 4.00 0.42
CA LYS A 125 -21.80 4.54 -0.92
C LYS A 125 -20.41 4.28 -1.49
N VAL A 126 -20.29 4.55 -2.77
CA VAL A 126 -19.01 4.64 -3.47
C VAL A 126 -18.73 6.11 -3.80
N ASN A 127 -17.52 6.57 -3.50
CA ASN A 127 -16.98 7.88 -3.87
C ASN A 127 -15.94 7.74 -5.00
N ALA A 128 -15.58 8.88 -5.60
CA ALA A 128 -14.56 8.96 -6.62
C ALA A 128 -13.53 10.05 -6.31
N CYS A 129 -12.28 9.78 -6.70
CA CYS A 129 -11.31 10.85 -6.90
C CYS A 129 -11.83 11.89 -7.91
N PRO A 130 -11.36 13.14 -7.85
CA PRO A 130 -11.71 14.15 -8.85
C PRO A 130 -11.51 13.63 -10.27
N SER A 131 -12.53 13.79 -11.11
CA SER A 131 -12.54 13.37 -12.53
C SER A 131 -12.35 11.86 -12.77
N CYS A 132 -12.44 11.02 -11.74
CA CYS A 132 -12.26 9.57 -11.88
C CYS A 132 -13.57 8.86 -12.26
N PRO A 133 -13.62 8.16 -13.41
CA PRO A 133 -14.82 7.44 -13.84
C PRO A 133 -14.99 6.08 -13.14
N LEU A 134 -13.95 5.59 -12.46
CA LEU A 134 -13.97 4.27 -11.83
C LEU A 134 -14.72 4.26 -10.49
N ALA A 135 -14.62 5.34 -9.71
CA ALA A 135 -15.16 5.44 -8.35
C ALA A 135 -14.79 4.22 -7.49
N CYS A 136 -13.53 4.11 -7.06
CA CYS A 136 -13.07 2.95 -6.28
C CYS A 136 -13.04 3.19 -4.75
N GLU A 137 -13.61 4.29 -4.25
CA GLU A 137 -13.59 4.63 -2.83
C GLU A 137 -14.86 4.11 -2.15
N TYR A 138 -14.80 2.90 -1.60
CA TYR A 138 -15.94 2.31 -0.89
C TYR A 138 -16.00 2.84 0.53
N VAL A 139 -17.16 3.36 0.90
CA VAL A 139 -17.41 4.01 2.19
C VAL A 139 -18.40 3.18 2.99
N TYR A 140 -18.02 2.90 4.23
CA TYR A 140 -18.76 2.09 5.17
C TYR A 140 -19.11 2.92 6.40
N LYS A 141 -20.18 2.54 7.09
CA LYS A 141 -20.60 3.12 8.36
C LYS A 141 -20.08 2.28 9.52
N VAL A 142 -19.63 2.95 10.58
CA VAL A 142 -19.30 2.32 11.86
C VAL A 142 -19.78 3.23 12.97
N ASP A 143 -20.21 2.65 14.08
CA ASP A 143 -20.62 3.44 15.23
C ASP A 143 -19.38 3.79 16.08
N ASP A 144 -19.34 5.02 16.58
CA ASP A 144 -18.39 5.51 17.57
C ASP A 144 -19.12 6.16 18.76
N GLU A 145 -18.34 6.72 19.67
CA GLU A 145 -18.81 7.37 20.90
C GLU A 145 -19.72 8.59 20.63
N TYR A 146 -19.63 9.16 19.42
CA TYR A 146 -20.31 10.39 18.99
C TYR A 146 -21.42 10.13 17.94
N GLY A 147 -21.61 8.87 17.52
CA GLY A 147 -22.65 8.44 16.60
C GLY A 147 -22.10 7.59 15.45
N GLN A 148 -22.74 7.65 14.30
CA GLN A 148 -22.34 6.88 13.14
C GLN A 148 -21.39 7.68 12.24
N ILE A 149 -20.20 7.15 12.01
CA ILE A 149 -19.15 7.77 11.18
C ILE A 149 -18.91 6.99 9.89
N ALA A 150 -18.44 7.70 8.88
CA ALA A 150 -18.18 7.15 7.55
C ALA A 150 -16.68 6.94 7.34
N VAL A 151 -16.26 5.68 7.17
CA VAL A 151 -14.87 5.30 6.96
C VAL A 151 -14.69 4.70 5.57
N ARG A 152 -13.64 5.13 4.86
CA ARG A 152 -13.22 4.46 3.63
C ARG A 152 -12.42 3.23 4.01
N LEU A 153 -12.80 2.08 3.46
CA LEU A 153 -12.04 0.84 3.61
C LEU A 153 -11.49 0.41 2.25
N ASP A 154 -10.19 0.14 2.20
CA ASP A 154 -9.53 -0.43 1.04
C ASP A 154 -8.90 -1.79 1.38
N TYR A 155 -8.29 -2.41 0.36
CA TYR A 155 -7.61 -3.70 0.48
C TYR A 155 -6.61 -3.72 1.65
N SER A 156 -5.77 -2.70 1.73
CA SER A 156 -4.68 -2.62 2.70
C SER A 156 -5.20 -2.53 4.12
N ALA A 157 -6.20 -1.68 4.37
CA ALA A 157 -6.83 -1.57 5.69
C ALA A 157 -7.57 -2.85 6.09
N PHE A 158 -8.33 -3.46 5.18
CA PHE A 158 -9.04 -4.72 5.45
C PHE A 158 -8.05 -5.85 5.78
N TRP A 159 -7.00 -6.02 4.97
CA TRP A 159 -5.96 -7.02 5.21
C TRP A 159 -5.24 -6.79 6.53
N ALA A 160 -4.77 -5.56 6.77
CA ALA A 160 -3.89 -5.24 7.90
C ALA A 160 -4.57 -5.46 9.25
N PHE A 161 -5.86 -5.13 9.36
CA PHE A 161 -6.61 -5.27 10.62
C PHE A 161 -7.48 -6.52 10.69
N GLY A 162 -7.72 -7.21 9.57
CA GLY A 162 -8.43 -8.48 9.51
C GLY A 162 -7.45 -9.67 9.45
N PRO A 163 -7.21 -10.26 8.26
CA PRO A 163 -6.32 -11.40 8.06
C PRO A 163 -4.97 -11.33 8.78
N ASN A 164 -4.25 -10.20 8.69
CA ASN A 164 -2.90 -10.09 9.27
C ASN A 164 -2.91 -10.23 10.80
N CYS A 165 -3.98 -9.76 11.45
CA CYS A 165 -4.20 -9.85 12.90
C CYS A 165 -5.14 -11.00 13.29
N ALA A 166 -5.55 -11.84 12.33
CA ALA A 166 -6.57 -12.90 12.45
C ALA A 166 -7.93 -12.44 13.00
N ILE A 167 -8.34 -11.20 12.72
CA ILE A 167 -9.63 -10.65 13.17
C ILE A 167 -10.69 -10.93 12.11
N ASP A 168 -11.78 -11.58 12.51
CA ASP A 168 -12.97 -11.83 11.70
C ASP A 168 -14.19 -10.98 12.12
N HIS A 169 -13.92 -9.87 12.81
CA HIS A 169 -14.94 -8.94 13.32
C HIS A 169 -14.96 -7.63 12.51
N VAL A 170 -15.99 -7.46 11.66
CA VAL A 170 -16.13 -6.33 10.73
C VAL A 170 -16.05 -4.98 11.45
N GLU A 171 -16.76 -4.84 12.56
CA GLU A 171 -16.85 -3.59 13.31
C GLU A 171 -15.48 -3.17 13.86
N SER A 172 -14.66 -4.15 14.29
CA SER A 172 -13.29 -3.87 14.75
C SER A 172 -12.36 -3.48 13.62
N ILE A 173 -12.50 -4.07 12.44
CA ILE A 173 -11.71 -3.69 11.25
C ILE A 173 -12.05 -2.25 10.83
N LEU A 174 -13.34 -1.91 10.79
CA LEU A 174 -13.80 -0.56 10.47
C LEU A 174 -13.33 0.45 11.52
N LYS A 175 -13.44 0.12 12.81
CA LYS A 175 -13.01 1.01 13.89
C LYS A 175 -11.50 1.19 13.91
N ALA A 176 -10.71 0.13 13.71
CA ALA A 176 -9.26 0.21 13.60
C ALA A 176 -8.81 1.11 12.44
N THR A 177 -9.48 0.97 11.29
CA THR A 177 -9.23 1.83 10.13
C THR A 177 -9.54 3.29 10.45
N GLU A 178 -10.69 3.55 11.06
CA GLU A 178 -11.09 4.91 11.43
C GLU A 178 -10.12 5.55 12.43
N LEU A 179 -9.70 4.81 13.46
CA LEU A 179 -8.70 5.30 14.41
C LEU A 179 -7.39 5.67 13.71
N CYS A 180 -6.97 4.92 12.69
CA CYS A 180 -5.79 5.28 11.91
C CYS A 180 -5.99 6.59 11.13
N TYR A 181 -7.18 6.84 10.57
CA TYR A 181 -7.49 8.13 9.95
C TYR A 181 -7.52 9.27 10.97
N PHE A 182 -8.12 9.04 12.15
CA PHE A 182 -8.21 10.01 13.24
C PHE A 182 -6.82 10.40 13.78
N TYR A 183 -5.99 9.41 14.10
CA TYR A 183 -4.64 9.62 14.61
C TYR A 183 -3.65 10.08 13.53
N GLY A 184 -3.94 9.81 12.25
CA GLY A 184 -3.02 10.03 11.14
C GLY A 184 -1.91 8.98 11.12
N LEU A 185 -2.27 7.70 11.18
CA LEU A 185 -1.38 6.54 11.15
C LEU A 185 -1.52 5.77 9.84
N ASP A 186 -0.41 5.28 9.29
CA ASP A 186 -0.43 4.38 8.12
C ASP A 186 -1.04 3.03 8.49
N VAL A 187 -2.13 2.64 7.80
CA VAL A 187 -2.87 1.40 8.10
C VAL A 187 -2.03 0.14 7.90
N THR A 188 -1.20 0.09 6.86
CA THR A 188 -0.35 -1.06 6.53
C THR A 188 0.77 -1.20 7.54
N GLN A 189 1.44 -0.11 7.87
CA GLN A 189 2.51 -0.12 8.87
C GLN A 189 1.97 -0.45 10.26
N THR A 190 0.85 0.14 10.64
CA THR A 190 0.22 -0.07 11.95
C THR A 190 -0.25 -1.51 12.11
N GLY A 191 -1.07 -2.04 11.19
CA GLY A 191 -1.56 -3.42 11.28
C GLY A 191 -0.46 -4.46 11.10
N GLY A 192 0.56 -4.17 10.26
CA GLY A 192 1.76 -5.00 10.12
C GLY A 192 2.52 -5.14 11.44
N LEU A 193 2.78 -4.02 12.12
CA LEU A 193 3.44 -4.00 13.42
C LEU A 193 2.63 -4.70 14.50
N ILE A 194 1.31 -4.48 14.56
CA ILE A 194 0.45 -5.15 15.54
C ILE A 194 0.45 -6.66 15.33
N GLY A 195 0.35 -7.13 14.07
CA GLY A 195 0.45 -8.56 13.76
C GLY A 195 1.80 -9.15 14.16
N PHE A 196 2.90 -8.44 13.93
CA PHE A 196 4.23 -8.84 14.38
C PHE A 196 4.33 -8.93 15.92
N MET A 197 3.72 -7.99 16.64
CA MET A 197 3.68 -8.04 18.11
C MET A 197 2.84 -9.19 18.65
N MET A 198 1.72 -9.51 18.01
CA MET A 198 0.91 -10.69 18.35
C MET A 198 1.72 -11.98 18.22
N GLU A 199 2.49 -12.13 17.13
CA GLU A 199 3.34 -13.30 16.95
C GLU A 199 4.50 -13.35 17.95
N CYS A 200 5.17 -12.22 18.20
CA CYS A 200 6.23 -12.15 19.21
C CYS A 200 5.71 -12.54 20.60
N SER A 201 4.46 -12.19 20.91
CA SER A 201 3.79 -12.59 22.16
C SER A 201 3.52 -14.09 22.22
N GLU A 202 2.96 -14.68 21.15
CA GLU A 202 2.72 -16.13 21.06
C GLU A 202 4.02 -16.95 21.18
N GLU A 203 5.10 -16.46 20.57
CA GLU A 203 6.45 -17.05 20.65
C GLU A 203 7.21 -16.71 21.95
N LYS A 204 6.55 -16.00 22.89
CA LYS A 204 7.09 -15.62 24.21
C LYS A 204 8.38 -14.81 24.13
N LEU A 205 8.53 -13.99 23.09
CA LEU A 205 9.68 -13.10 22.87
C LEU A 205 9.50 -11.74 23.54
N LEU A 206 8.28 -11.37 23.93
CA LEU A 206 8.02 -10.11 24.62
C LEU A 206 8.44 -10.23 26.09
N MET A 207 9.43 -9.44 26.49
CA MET A 207 9.88 -9.36 27.88
C MET A 207 8.86 -8.63 28.75
N LYS A 208 8.86 -8.90 30.07
CA LYS A 208 7.96 -8.25 31.05
C LYS A 208 8.02 -6.71 31.04
N GLU A 209 9.14 -6.14 30.60
CA GLU A 209 9.38 -4.69 30.51
C GLU A 209 8.58 -4.04 29.37
N ILE A 210 8.29 -4.81 28.32
CA ILE A 210 7.34 -4.41 27.29
C ILE A 210 5.95 -4.67 27.89
N GLN A 211 5.30 -3.61 28.40
CA GLN A 211 3.96 -3.66 29.02
C GLN A 211 2.84 -3.98 28.01
N ALA A 212 2.99 -5.03 27.21
CA ALA A 212 2.06 -5.43 26.17
C ALA A 212 0.88 -6.27 26.70
N GLY A 213 1.02 -6.91 27.86
CA GLY A 213 0.11 -7.99 28.25
C GLY A 213 0.26 -9.21 27.32
N GLU A 214 -0.57 -10.25 27.51
CA GLU A 214 -0.61 -11.38 26.58
C GLU A 214 -1.37 -10.98 25.31
N LEU A 215 -0.66 -10.59 24.27
CA LEU A 215 -1.22 -10.35 22.94
C LEU A 215 -1.44 -11.68 22.21
N ARG A 216 -2.56 -11.82 21.52
CA ARG A 216 -2.94 -13.01 20.77
C ARG A 216 -3.54 -12.60 19.44
N PHE A 217 -3.31 -13.41 18.40
CA PHE A 217 -4.06 -13.25 17.17
C PHE A 217 -5.56 -13.42 17.43
N GLY A 218 -6.39 -12.65 16.73
CA GLY A 218 -7.85 -12.71 16.90
C GLY A 218 -8.40 -11.89 18.07
N ASP A 219 -7.59 -11.07 18.77
CA ASP A 219 -8.07 -10.18 19.84
C ASP A 219 -8.36 -8.75 19.33
N PRO A 220 -9.64 -8.40 19.09
CA PRO A 220 -10.01 -7.06 18.61
C PRO A 220 -9.80 -5.97 19.66
N ASN A 221 -9.87 -6.28 20.95
CA ASN A 221 -9.74 -5.27 22.01
C ASN A 221 -8.28 -4.81 22.12
N SER A 222 -7.35 -5.76 22.09
CA SER A 222 -5.92 -5.46 22.05
C SER A 222 -5.56 -4.68 20.79
N LEU A 223 -6.11 -5.05 19.62
CA LEU A 223 -5.91 -4.31 18.37
C LEU A 223 -6.26 -2.82 18.53
N LEU A 224 -7.49 -2.51 18.98
CA LEU A 224 -7.95 -1.13 19.11
C LEU A 224 -7.15 -0.36 20.17
N LYS A 225 -6.87 -0.99 21.32
CA LYS A 225 -6.06 -0.40 22.38
C LYS A 225 -4.68 0.00 21.86
N ILE A 226 -3.99 -0.90 21.16
CA ILE A 226 -2.64 -0.61 20.65
C ILE A 226 -2.64 0.54 19.64
N ILE A 227 -3.67 0.67 18.80
CA ILE A 227 -3.77 1.82 17.87
C ILE A 227 -3.89 3.14 18.64
N HIS A 228 -4.71 3.18 19.69
CA HIS A 228 -4.76 4.36 20.58
C HIS A 228 -3.41 4.64 21.25
N ASP A 229 -2.71 3.60 21.70
CA ASP A 229 -1.42 3.74 22.37
C ASP A 229 -0.35 4.27 21.40
N ILE A 230 -0.29 3.77 20.16
CA ILE A 230 0.60 4.28 19.10
C ILE A 230 0.30 5.75 18.80
N GLY A 231 -0.95 6.08 18.52
CA GLY A 231 -1.35 7.44 18.16
C GLY A 231 -1.04 8.45 19.27
N ASN A 232 -1.13 8.01 20.53
CA ASN A 232 -0.81 8.84 21.69
C ASN A 232 0.64 8.74 22.16
N ARG A 233 1.48 7.86 21.58
CA ARG A 233 2.81 7.52 22.11
C ARG A 233 2.78 7.30 23.62
N ARG A 234 2.13 6.23 24.05
CA ARG A 234 2.14 5.77 25.44
C ARG A 234 2.24 4.25 25.48
N ASP A 235 2.64 3.70 26.62
CA ASP A 235 2.70 2.25 26.83
C ASP A 235 3.45 1.55 25.68
N LEU A 236 2.87 0.49 25.09
CA LEU A 236 3.45 -0.20 23.94
C LEU A 236 3.58 0.71 22.70
N GLY A 237 2.78 1.75 22.61
CA GLY A 237 2.82 2.75 21.54
C GLY A 237 4.12 3.54 21.47
N GLU A 238 4.88 3.67 22.55
CA GLU A 238 6.22 4.30 22.51
C GLU A 238 7.21 3.47 21.69
N LEU A 239 7.17 2.14 21.85
CA LEU A 239 7.97 1.21 21.05
C LEU A 239 7.47 1.22 19.60
N LEU A 240 6.16 1.07 19.41
CA LEU A 240 5.55 0.93 18.08
C LEU A 240 5.47 2.24 17.29
N ALA A 241 5.85 3.37 17.89
CA ALA A 241 6.00 4.64 17.19
C ALA A 241 7.30 4.75 16.37
N LYS A 242 8.24 3.80 16.54
CA LYS A 242 9.51 3.72 15.81
C LYS A 242 9.35 2.93 14.51
N ASN A 243 10.30 3.06 13.58
CA ASN A 243 10.31 2.23 12.38
C ASN A 243 10.48 0.74 12.73
N PRO A 244 9.90 -0.17 11.92
CA PRO A 244 10.01 -1.62 12.08
C PRO A 244 11.43 -2.16 12.30
N LYS A 245 12.44 -1.61 11.63
CA LYS A 245 13.83 -2.06 11.79
C LYS A 245 14.38 -1.74 13.19
N SER A 246 13.99 -0.61 13.76
CA SER A 246 14.38 -0.23 15.13
C SER A 246 13.67 -1.10 16.16
N ILE A 247 12.39 -1.42 15.92
CA ILE A 247 11.62 -2.32 16.78
C ILE A 247 12.23 -3.72 16.80
N LEU A 248 12.63 -4.25 15.64
CA LEU A 248 13.31 -5.55 15.55
C LEU A 248 14.59 -5.62 16.39
N ASN A 249 15.37 -4.53 16.44
CA ASN A 249 16.58 -4.48 17.27
C ASN A 249 16.29 -4.48 18.78
N GLU A 250 15.09 -4.07 19.19
CA GLU A 250 14.67 -4.03 20.59
C GLU A 250 14.08 -5.36 21.07
N ILE A 251 13.57 -6.20 20.15
CA ILE A 251 13.02 -7.52 20.47
C ILE A 251 14.04 -8.61 20.14
N LYS A 252 14.66 -9.19 21.17
CA LYS A 252 15.69 -10.22 20.97
C LYS A 252 15.09 -11.47 20.32
N ASN A 253 15.84 -12.06 19.39
CA ASN A 253 15.50 -13.29 18.67
C ASN A 253 14.24 -13.22 17.80
N SER A 254 13.77 -12.01 17.42
CA SER A 254 12.61 -11.86 16.54
C SER A 254 12.92 -11.82 15.05
N ASP A 255 14.19 -11.93 14.63
CA ASP A 255 14.60 -11.84 13.22
C ASP A 255 13.86 -12.85 12.32
N SER A 256 13.55 -14.04 12.84
CA SER A 256 12.79 -15.07 12.14
C SER A 256 11.33 -14.71 11.89
N LEU A 257 10.77 -13.76 12.67
CA LEU A 257 9.38 -13.31 12.59
C LEU A 257 9.24 -12.02 11.77
N ALA A 258 10.36 -11.40 11.38
CA ALA A 258 10.39 -10.12 10.70
C ALA A 258 9.63 -10.16 9.36
N THR A 259 8.84 -9.10 9.12
CA THR A 259 8.03 -8.90 7.92
C THR A 259 8.22 -7.49 7.36
N CYS A 260 9.42 -6.92 7.56
CA CYS A 260 9.78 -5.59 7.08
C CYS A 260 11.05 -5.60 6.21
N ILE A 261 11.12 -4.66 5.27
CA ILE A 261 12.29 -4.42 4.40
C ILE A 261 12.56 -2.92 4.40
N LYS A 262 13.84 -2.51 4.45
CA LYS A 262 14.28 -1.10 4.44
C LYS A 262 13.55 -0.19 5.46
N GLY A 263 13.12 -0.75 6.59
CA GLY A 263 12.39 0.01 7.61
C GLY A 263 10.90 0.21 7.34
N PHE A 264 10.29 -0.58 6.46
CA PHE A 264 8.84 -0.57 6.22
C PHE A 264 8.27 -1.98 6.36
N GLN A 265 7.11 -2.10 7.01
CA GLN A 265 6.30 -3.32 6.97
C GLN A 265 5.86 -3.61 5.54
N LEU A 266 5.84 -4.89 5.20
CA LEU A 266 5.37 -5.37 3.92
C LEU A 266 3.85 -5.18 3.79
N PRO A 267 3.35 -4.81 2.60
CA PRO A 267 1.92 -4.76 2.34
C PRO A 267 1.33 -6.16 2.15
N GLY A 268 0.01 -6.22 2.07
CA GLY A 268 -0.76 -7.46 2.15
C GLY A 268 -0.74 -8.37 0.92
N CYS A 269 0.43 -8.72 0.40
CA CYS A 269 0.54 -9.74 -0.65
C CYS A 269 1.73 -10.67 -0.33
N ASP A 270 1.50 -11.97 -0.29
CA ASP A 270 2.52 -12.93 0.15
C ASP A 270 3.62 -13.07 -0.91
N PRO A 271 4.90 -12.76 -0.61
CA PRO A 271 5.98 -12.90 -1.58
C PRO A 271 6.23 -14.35 -2.02
N ARG A 272 5.78 -15.34 -1.24
CA ARG A 272 5.85 -16.76 -1.61
C ARG A 272 4.89 -17.12 -2.74
N ALA A 273 3.90 -16.26 -3.04
CA ALA A 273 2.95 -16.51 -4.13
C ALA A 273 3.55 -16.32 -5.52
N SER A 274 4.57 -15.46 -5.68
CA SER A 274 5.21 -15.21 -6.98
C SER A 274 6.62 -14.65 -6.83
N ARG A 275 7.53 -15.17 -7.65
CA ARG A 275 8.91 -14.65 -7.80
C ARG A 275 8.94 -13.16 -8.15
N ALA A 276 7.95 -12.68 -8.90
CA ALA A 276 7.84 -11.27 -9.25
C ALA A 276 7.49 -10.40 -8.04
N ILE A 277 6.60 -10.85 -7.14
CA ILE A 277 6.26 -10.14 -5.90
C ILE A 277 7.47 -10.08 -4.97
N ALA A 278 8.11 -11.23 -4.78
CA ALA A 278 9.35 -11.37 -4.02
C ALA A 278 10.43 -10.37 -4.49
N LEU A 279 10.69 -10.30 -5.80
CA LEU A 279 11.62 -9.35 -6.37
C LEU A 279 11.17 -7.89 -6.15
N PHE A 280 9.90 -7.59 -6.42
CA PHE A 280 9.33 -6.25 -6.24
C PHE A 280 9.55 -5.69 -4.83
N TYR A 281 9.23 -6.44 -3.79
CA TYR A 281 9.44 -6.01 -2.41
C TYR A 281 10.89 -5.72 -2.11
N ALA A 282 11.76 -6.61 -2.57
CA ALA A 282 13.18 -6.51 -2.32
C ALA A 282 13.78 -5.28 -2.98
N VAL A 283 13.42 -4.94 -4.22
CA VAL A 283 14.06 -3.82 -4.96
C VAL A 283 13.33 -2.49 -4.81
N SER A 284 12.07 -2.50 -4.37
CA SER A 284 11.27 -1.30 -4.16
C SER A 284 11.97 -0.31 -3.23
N PRO A 285 12.02 0.99 -3.59
CA PRO A 285 12.65 2.03 -2.78
C PRO A 285 12.12 2.13 -1.33
N CYS A 286 10.86 1.76 -1.12
CA CYS A 286 10.20 1.82 0.18
C CYS A 286 9.47 0.51 0.54
N ALA A 287 9.93 -0.63 0.01
CA ALA A 287 9.31 -1.95 0.23
C ALA A 287 7.79 -1.96 -0.04
N ASP A 288 7.38 -1.23 -1.07
CA ASP A 288 6.00 -1.14 -1.51
C ASP A 288 5.70 -2.09 -2.66
N PHE A 289 4.43 -2.50 -2.78
CA PHE A 289 3.95 -3.29 -3.91
C PHE A 289 2.66 -2.75 -4.50
N PRO A 290 2.58 -2.57 -5.82
CA PRO A 290 1.56 -1.73 -6.43
C PRO A 290 0.16 -2.36 -6.41
N LEU A 291 0.05 -3.68 -6.25
CA LEU A 291 -1.22 -4.40 -6.16
C LEU A 291 -1.99 -3.99 -4.90
N ALA A 292 -1.29 -3.66 -3.80
CA ALA A 292 -1.90 -3.12 -2.59
C ALA A 292 -2.42 -1.67 -2.77
N HIS A 293 -2.07 -1.00 -3.87
CA HIS A 293 -2.36 0.42 -4.14
C HIS A 293 -3.10 0.67 -5.46
N GLY A 294 -3.72 -0.36 -6.02
CA GLY A 294 -4.63 -0.20 -7.16
C GLY A 294 -3.96 -0.32 -8.53
N MET A 295 -2.97 -1.19 -8.68
CA MET A 295 -2.59 -1.72 -9.99
C MET A 295 -3.79 -2.38 -10.68
N SER A 296 -3.83 -2.36 -12.02
CA SER A 296 -4.92 -3.01 -12.76
C SER A 296 -4.92 -4.52 -12.54
N THR A 297 -6.10 -5.14 -12.49
CA THR A 297 -6.28 -6.59 -12.32
C THR A 297 -5.56 -7.40 -13.42
N VAL A 298 -5.33 -6.80 -14.59
CA VAL A 298 -4.58 -7.41 -15.69
C VAL A 298 -3.10 -7.54 -15.36
N ILE A 299 -2.47 -6.48 -14.86
CA ILE A 299 -1.04 -6.51 -14.49
C ILE A 299 -0.85 -7.35 -13.23
N ALA A 300 -1.75 -7.22 -12.27
CA ALA A 300 -1.82 -8.09 -11.10
C ALA A 300 -1.85 -9.57 -11.49
N LYS A 301 -2.76 -9.96 -12.40
CA LYS A 301 -2.82 -11.33 -12.91
C LYS A 301 -1.52 -11.74 -13.59
N LYS A 302 -0.93 -10.88 -14.43
CA LYS A 302 0.37 -11.18 -15.07
C LYS A 302 1.46 -11.46 -14.02
N ILE A 303 1.56 -10.66 -12.97
CA ILE A 303 2.54 -10.84 -11.88
C ILE A 303 2.28 -12.15 -11.11
N LEU A 304 1.01 -12.46 -10.84
CA LEU A 304 0.60 -13.64 -10.06
C LEU A 304 0.66 -14.94 -10.85
N THR A 305 0.42 -14.91 -12.16
CA THR A 305 0.40 -16.09 -13.02
C THR A 305 1.68 -16.24 -13.86
N GLN A 306 2.73 -15.46 -13.58
CA GLN A 306 3.96 -15.55 -14.36
C GLN A 306 4.71 -16.85 -14.04
N SER A 307 4.72 -17.78 -14.99
CA SER A 307 5.67 -18.87 -15.05
C SER A 307 6.57 -18.67 -16.28
N ASP A 308 7.89 -18.80 -16.11
CA ASP A 308 8.74 -19.67 -16.97
C ASP A 308 10.21 -19.21 -17.11
N SER A 309 10.59 -17.93 -16.95
CA SER A 309 12.03 -17.56 -16.95
C SER A 309 12.41 -16.34 -16.11
N THR A 310 13.62 -16.36 -15.55
CA THR A 310 14.20 -15.26 -14.76
C THR A 310 14.18 -13.93 -15.53
N ASN A 311 14.57 -13.93 -16.81
CA ASN A 311 14.60 -12.71 -17.64
C ASN A 311 13.20 -12.12 -17.82
N ALA A 312 12.18 -12.96 -17.99
CA ALA A 312 10.81 -12.48 -18.12
C ALA A 312 10.32 -11.83 -16.80
N VAL A 313 10.66 -12.41 -15.65
CA VAL A 313 10.28 -11.87 -14.33
C VAL A 313 10.95 -10.52 -14.10
N VAL A 314 12.27 -10.46 -14.31
CA VAL A 314 13.05 -9.24 -14.15
C VAL A 314 12.53 -8.11 -15.03
N LYS A 315 12.30 -8.40 -16.32
CA LYS A 315 11.77 -7.41 -17.26
C LYS A 315 10.38 -6.92 -16.85
N LEU A 316 9.51 -7.82 -16.40
CA LEU A 316 8.18 -7.45 -15.92
C LEU A 316 8.25 -6.48 -14.73
N VAL A 317 9.10 -6.77 -13.74
CA VAL A 317 9.26 -5.92 -12.55
C VAL A 317 9.81 -4.55 -12.95
N LYS A 318 10.89 -4.52 -13.74
CA LYS A 318 11.48 -3.27 -14.26
C LYS A 318 10.45 -2.41 -15.00
N ASP A 319 9.77 -2.98 -15.99
CA ASP A 319 8.79 -2.27 -16.82
C ASP A 319 7.65 -1.69 -15.96
N CYS A 320 7.22 -2.44 -14.94
CA CYS A 320 6.16 -1.99 -14.05
C CYS A 320 6.62 -0.86 -13.11
N GLU A 321 7.82 -0.93 -12.52
CA GLU A 321 8.39 0.17 -11.73
C GLU A 321 8.56 1.45 -12.56
N ASP A 322 9.00 1.32 -13.81
CA ASP A 322 9.17 2.46 -14.72
C ASP A 322 7.82 3.10 -15.04
N MET A 323 6.81 2.29 -15.35
CA MET A 323 5.42 2.73 -15.53
C MET A 323 4.88 3.45 -14.29
N ILE A 324 5.10 2.91 -13.09
CA ILE A 324 4.63 3.52 -11.83
C ILE A 324 5.27 4.90 -11.62
N SER A 325 6.58 4.99 -11.81
CA SER A 325 7.33 6.24 -11.69
C SER A 325 6.84 7.31 -12.69
N ILE A 326 6.48 6.91 -13.92
CA ILE A 326 5.88 7.79 -14.92
C ILE A 326 4.51 8.31 -14.45
N LEU A 327 3.60 7.40 -14.08
CA LEU A 327 2.24 7.77 -13.67
C LEU A 327 2.23 8.64 -12.40
N ASN A 328 3.05 8.31 -11.41
CA ASN A 328 3.20 9.09 -10.19
C ASN A 328 3.75 10.50 -10.48
N SER A 329 4.70 10.64 -11.41
CA SER A 329 5.23 11.95 -11.83
C SER A 329 4.19 12.82 -12.53
N MET A 330 3.23 12.20 -13.23
CA MET A 330 2.08 12.89 -13.82
C MET A 330 0.91 13.08 -12.84
N VAL A 331 1.02 12.57 -11.61
CA VAL A 331 -0.06 12.54 -10.61
C VAL A 331 -1.31 11.82 -11.14
N LEU A 332 -1.10 10.79 -11.96
CA LEU A 332 -2.16 9.92 -12.46
C LEU A 332 -2.27 8.67 -11.59
N CYS A 333 -3.50 8.22 -11.37
CA CYS A 333 -3.76 6.94 -10.69
C CYS A 333 -3.11 5.79 -11.48
N LEU A 334 -2.60 4.77 -10.79
CA LEU A 334 -1.96 3.60 -11.43
C LEU A 334 -2.89 2.84 -12.38
N ARG A 335 -4.21 2.97 -12.22
CA ARG A 335 -5.20 2.40 -13.15
C ARG A 335 -5.32 3.17 -14.46
N CYS A 336 -4.79 4.39 -14.55
CA CYS A 336 -4.91 5.23 -15.74
C CYS A 336 -4.20 4.62 -16.95
N GLU A 337 -3.08 3.92 -16.79
CA GLU A 337 -2.43 3.23 -17.92
C GLU A 337 -3.39 2.23 -18.58
N GLY A 338 -4.07 1.40 -17.79
CA GLY A 338 -5.04 0.44 -18.29
C GLY A 338 -6.37 1.07 -18.75
N ILE A 339 -6.74 2.23 -18.21
CA ILE A 339 -7.93 2.99 -18.66
C ILE A 339 -7.67 3.59 -20.04
N TYR A 340 -6.52 4.26 -20.23
CA TYR A 340 -6.13 4.76 -21.53
C TYR A 340 -5.86 3.61 -22.52
N GLY A 341 -5.24 2.54 -22.05
CA GLY A 341 -4.91 1.35 -22.82
C GLY A 341 -3.49 1.37 -23.37
N GLY A 342 -2.52 1.72 -22.51
CA GLY A 342 -1.09 1.70 -22.84
C GLY A 342 -0.39 3.04 -22.69
N LEU A 343 0.94 3.00 -22.56
CA LEU A 343 1.79 4.19 -22.43
C LEU A 343 1.72 5.15 -23.62
N ASP A 344 1.52 4.66 -24.85
CA ASP A 344 1.38 5.54 -26.03
C ASP A 344 0.16 6.45 -25.90
N LYS A 345 -0.94 5.92 -25.36
CA LYS A 345 -2.16 6.70 -25.12
C LYS A 345 -2.03 7.62 -23.90
N VAL A 346 -1.21 7.26 -22.91
CA VAL A 346 -0.82 8.17 -21.82
C VAL A 346 0.01 9.33 -22.37
N ALA A 347 0.98 9.06 -23.26
CA ALA A 347 1.79 10.07 -23.94
C ALA A 347 0.93 11.01 -24.81
N GLN A 348 -0.06 10.45 -25.50
CA GLN A 348 -1.04 11.24 -26.24
C GLN A 348 -1.85 12.16 -25.32
N ALA A 349 -2.36 11.67 -24.19
CA ALA A 349 -3.05 12.51 -23.21
C ALA A 349 -2.15 13.66 -22.69
N TYR A 350 -0.89 13.35 -22.39
CA TYR A 350 0.09 14.34 -21.96
C TYR A 350 0.35 15.41 -23.05
N THR A 351 0.51 14.99 -24.31
CA THR A 351 0.70 15.89 -25.45
C THR A 351 -0.50 16.80 -25.66
N LEU A 352 -1.72 16.27 -25.59
CA LEU A 352 -2.96 17.06 -25.72
C LEU A 352 -3.13 18.06 -24.56
N ALA A 353 -2.70 17.69 -23.35
CA ALA A 353 -2.77 18.56 -22.19
C ALA A 353 -1.71 19.68 -22.21
N THR A 354 -0.47 19.36 -22.57
CA THR A 354 0.69 20.25 -22.39
C THR A 354 1.20 20.90 -23.68
N GLY A 355 0.90 20.34 -24.85
CA GLY A 355 1.44 20.75 -26.14
C GLY A 355 2.88 20.24 -26.39
N ILE A 356 3.45 19.48 -25.46
CA ILE A 356 4.79 18.90 -25.59
C ILE A 356 4.65 17.52 -26.23
N GLU A 357 5.16 17.37 -27.45
CA GLU A 357 5.11 16.11 -28.19
C GLU A 357 6.03 15.05 -27.56
N ILE A 358 5.43 13.95 -27.12
CA ILE A 358 6.12 12.77 -26.61
C ILE A 358 5.43 11.49 -27.07
N ASP A 359 6.14 10.38 -27.04
CA ASP A 359 5.63 9.04 -27.33
C ASP A 359 5.83 8.07 -26.15
N GLY A 360 5.32 6.84 -26.27
CA GLY A 360 5.46 5.83 -25.21
C GLY A 360 6.91 5.40 -24.97
N GLU A 361 7.77 5.47 -25.98
CA GLU A 361 9.19 5.11 -25.84
C GLU A 361 9.96 6.16 -25.03
N TYR A 362 9.68 7.43 -25.26
CA TYR A 362 10.17 8.54 -24.45
C TYR A 362 9.72 8.39 -22.99
N LEU A 363 8.45 8.02 -22.77
CA LEU A 363 7.95 7.75 -21.42
C LEU A 363 8.70 6.60 -20.74
N LYS A 364 8.91 5.46 -21.40
CA LYS A 364 9.68 4.34 -20.84
C LYS A 364 11.08 4.75 -20.38
N LYS A 365 11.83 5.44 -21.26
CA LYS A 365 13.17 5.97 -20.93
C LYS A 365 13.14 6.99 -19.78
N THR A 366 12.04 7.73 -19.65
CA THR A 366 11.83 8.65 -18.54
C THR A 366 11.58 7.91 -17.23
N GLY A 367 10.79 6.83 -17.25
CA GLY A 367 10.57 5.95 -16.10
C GLY A 367 11.88 5.34 -15.58
N GLU A 368 12.69 4.78 -16.48
CA GLU A 368 14.02 4.26 -16.15
C GLU A 368 14.90 5.32 -15.48
N ARG A 369 14.97 6.52 -16.07
CA ARG A 369 15.73 7.65 -15.53
C ARG A 369 15.25 8.09 -14.13
N ILE A 370 13.94 8.06 -13.88
CA ILE A 370 13.38 8.40 -12.56
C ILE A 370 13.82 7.36 -11.53
N ASN A 371 13.70 6.07 -11.86
CA ASN A 371 14.10 4.99 -10.96
C ASN A 371 15.62 5.02 -10.68
N ASP A 372 16.46 5.31 -11.68
CA ASP A 372 17.89 5.51 -11.48
C ASP A 372 18.18 6.67 -10.52
N ARG A 373 17.46 7.79 -10.64
CA ARG A 373 17.60 8.93 -9.71
C ARG A 373 17.18 8.59 -8.29
N ILE A 374 16.10 7.83 -8.13
CA ILE A 374 15.66 7.33 -6.82
C ILE A 374 16.74 6.39 -6.24
N ARG A 375 17.28 5.49 -7.06
CA ARG A 375 18.37 4.60 -6.64
C ARG A 375 19.62 5.37 -6.24
N LEU A 376 20.03 6.36 -7.01
CA LEU A 376 21.18 7.22 -6.69
C LEU A 376 20.99 7.99 -5.38
N PHE A 377 19.79 8.52 -5.13
CA PHE A 377 19.46 9.13 -3.84
C PHE A 377 19.62 8.12 -2.71
N ASN A 378 19.03 6.93 -2.85
CA ASN A 378 19.10 5.88 -1.83
C ASN A 378 20.54 5.42 -1.56
N VAL A 379 21.36 5.26 -2.60
CA VAL A 379 22.80 4.93 -2.47
C VAL A 379 23.56 6.02 -1.74
N ARG A 380 23.29 7.30 -2.03
CA ARG A 380 23.87 8.42 -1.28
C ARG A 380 23.51 8.37 0.21
N GLU A 381 22.28 7.98 0.53
CA GLU A 381 21.81 7.81 1.92
C GLU A 381 22.23 6.47 2.57
N GLY A 382 23.04 5.66 1.87
CA GLY A 382 23.63 4.44 2.42
C GLY A 382 22.86 3.15 2.13
N LEU A 383 21.79 3.18 1.33
CA LEU A 383 21.13 1.97 0.86
C LEU A 383 21.89 1.37 -0.32
N ASN A 384 22.19 0.08 -0.25
CA ASN A 384 22.91 -0.64 -1.29
C ASN A 384 22.25 -2.00 -1.57
N ARG A 385 22.95 -2.85 -2.32
CA ARG A 385 22.48 -4.18 -2.68
C ARG A 385 22.16 -5.08 -1.49
N ASP A 386 22.83 -4.90 -0.36
CA ASP A 386 22.58 -5.70 0.85
C ASP A 386 21.27 -5.32 1.55
N ASN A 387 20.62 -4.22 1.12
CA ASN A 387 19.30 -3.84 1.62
C ASN A 387 18.15 -4.36 0.74
N ASP A 388 18.45 -4.90 -0.44
CA ASP A 388 17.47 -5.49 -1.34
C ASP A 388 17.29 -6.98 -1.01
N ILE A 389 16.77 -7.25 0.20
CA ILE A 389 16.62 -8.59 0.77
C ILE A 389 15.15 -8.94 1.00
N LEU A 390 14.87 -10.23 1.16
CA LEU A 390 13.64 -10.70 1.79
C LEU A 390 13.95 -11.20 3.22
N PRO A 391 13.04 -10.96 4.18
CA PRO A 391 13.15 -11.55 5.51
C PRO A 391 13.29 -13.07 5.49
N SER A 392 14.06 -13.63 6.44
CA SER A 392 14.32 -15.07 6.52
C SER A 392 13.06 -15.91 6.61
N LYS A 393 11.97 -15.32 7.14
CA LYS A 393 10.65 -15.93 7.22
C LYS A 393 10.17 -16.51 5.89
N PHE A 394 10.48 -15.85 4.76
CA PHE A 394 10.00 -16.27 3.44
C PHE A 394 10.82 -17.39 2.80
N PHE A 395 11.94 -17.78 3.41
CA PHE A 395 12.79 -18.89 2.99
C PHE A 395 12.62 -20.14 3.87
N ASN A 396 11.68 -20.12 4.82
CA ASN A 396 11.42 -21.20 5.76
C ASN A 396 9.92 -21.55 5.78
N GLY A 397 9.60 -22.82 6.09
CA GLY A 397 8.23 -23.29 6.24
C GLY A 397 7.51 -23.60 4.92
N GLU A 398 6.18 -23.59 4.95
CA GLU A 398 5.36 -23.94 3.80
C GLU A 398 5.52 -22.92 2.65
N ARG A 399 5.64 -23.45 1.43
CA ARG A 399 5.80 -22.67 0.19
C ARG A 399 7.01 -21.71 0.25
N ALA A 400 8.03 -22.04 1.03
CA ALA A 400 9.25 -21.27 1.13
C ALA A 400 9.87 -21.02 -0.25
N LEU A 401 10.36 -19.79 -0.44
CA LEU A 401 11.19 -19.46 -1.59
C LEU A 401 12.56 -20.13 -1.46
N VAL A 402 13.23 -20.40 -2.58
CA VAL A 402 14.60 -20.89 -2.58
C VAL A 402 15.55 -19.70 -2.57
N LYS A 403 16.30 -19.51 -1.47
CA LYS A 403 17.20 -18.34 -1.28
C LYS A 403 18.16 -18.12 -2.45
N LYS A 404 18.82 -19.20 -2.92
CA LYS A 404 19.76 -19.14 -4.05
C LYS A 404 19.08 -18.70 -5.36
N GLU A 405 17.84 -19.14 -5.60
CA GLU A 405 17.10 -18.72 -6.79
C GLU A 405 16.67 -17.25 -6.73
N PHE A 406 16.33 -16.77 -5.53
CA PHE A 406 16.03 -15.37 -5.30
C PHE A 406 17.28 -14.48 -5.49
N GLU A 407 18.44 -14.91 -5.00
CA GLU A 407 19.71 -14.21 -5.22
C GLU A 407 20.07 -14.10 -6.71
N LEU A 408 19.92 -15.20 -7.47
CA LEU A 408 20.10 -15.19 -8.93
C LEU A 408 19.10 -14.28 -9.66
N LEU A 409 17.86 -14.22 -9.17
CA LEU A 409 16.83 -13.34 -9.70
C LEU A 409 17.18 -11.87 -9.46
N LEU A 410 17.71 -11.55 -8.28
CA LEU A 410 18.17 -10.21 -7.91
C LEU A 410 19.40 -9.79 -8.73
N ASP A 411 20.37 -10.67 -8.93
CA ASP A 411 21.53 -10.40 -9.81
C ASP A 411 21.10 -10.10 -11.24
N ALA A 412 20.15 -10.88 -11.77
CA ALA A 412 19.60 -10.64 -13.10
C ALA A 412 18.87 -9.29 -13.18
N TYR A 413 18.16 -8.88 -12.12
CA TYR A 413 17.52 -7.57 -12.04
C TYR A 413 18.53 -6.42 -12.07
N TYR A 414 19.60 -6.52 -11.29
CA TYR A 414 20.67 -5.52 -11.30
C TYR A 414 21.31 -5.38 -12.67
N LYS A 415 21.57 -6.52 -13.34
CA LYS A 415 22.08 -6.53 -14.72
C LYS A 415 21.12 -5.85 -15.70
N GLU A 416 19.81 -6.11 -15.61
CA GLU A 416 18.79 -5.49 -16.48
C GLU A 416 18.64 -3.97 -16.23
N ARG A 417 18.88 -3.53 -14.99
CA ARG A 417 18.94 -2.11 -14.62
C ARG A 417 20.27 -1.43 -14.97
N GLY A 418 21.32 -2.21 -15.28
CA GLY A 418 22.67 -1.69 -15.43
C GLY A 418 23.29 -1.20 -14.12
N TRP A 419 22.85 -1.76 -12.99
CA TRP A 419 23.32 -1.43 -11.64
C TRP A 419 24.39 -2.43 -11.16
N THR A 420 25.16 -2.05 -10.15
CA THR A 420 26.18 -2.87 -9.48
C THR A 420 25.78 -3.27 -8.08
#